data_AF-A0A0P6X3A0-F1
#
_entry.id   AF-A0A0P6X3A0-F1
#
_cell.length_a   1.000
_cell.length_b   1.000
_cell.length_c   1.000
_cell.angle_alpha   90.00
_cell.angle_beta   90.00
_cell.angle_gamma   90.00
#
_symmetry.space_group_name_H-M   'P 1'
#
loop_
_entity.id
_entity.type
_entity.pdbx_description
1 polymer ?
#
loop_
_entity_poly.entity_id
_entity_poly.type
_entity_poly.pdbx_seq_one_letter_code
_entity_poly.pdbx_strand_id
1 'polypeptide(L)'
;MPQSPTYNPALSGNPQSATARAYPNGNPALGYNPAGARNTDSAVPLHPTEAVVHDYTCDGPAPGNLAFRWTYGSNIAAKNRDPRVQVVQYNEDTYVLRQNVCVHWEAPFTYLLFGNKGALLIDSGATANADHYPLRQTVDAIVTRWSQARGRKHVPLTVALTSGEDIAQNQGLVQFAGRPDTTIVPRPLAAMKGFYGLAGSWPSGIGAIDLGDRVIEVIPTPGAHKDGVTFYDPYCDFLFTGDLLFPGKINISNDGDFVASLERLQAYAASKPVKWILGGHIEMMFVPGKYYARFATYKPYERLLEMEPSLIDEAVTYAREVKGKDMMLIRPDFVLFNGVSPDQRTQVWPEGVPNINAPRPF
;
A
#
# COMPACT_ATOMS: atom_id res chain seq x y z
N MET A 1 -54.25 -6.37 -19.04
CA MET A 1 -53.72 -6.40 -17.66
C MET A 1 -52.35 -7.05 -17.73
N PRO A 2 -51.24 -6.31 -17.67
CA PRO A 2 -49.92 -6.95 -17.56
C PRO A 2 -49.84 -7.64 -16.20
N GLN A 3 -49.47 -8.93 -16.21
CA GLN A 3 -49.25 -9.70 -14.98
C GLN A 3 -48.15 -9.01 -14.17
N SER A 4 -48.49 -8.61 -12.94
CA SER A 4 -47.49 -8.16 -11.98
C SER A 4 -46.45 -9.29 -11.82
N PRO A 5 -45.15 -9.00 -11.94
CA PRO A 5 -44.13 -10.02 -11.81
C PRO A 5 -44.25 -10.69 -10.44
N THR A 6 -44.36 -12.02 -10.45
CA THR A 6 -44.45 -12.86 -9.26
C THR A 6 -43.16 -12.70 -8.46
N TYR A 7 -43.25 -12.14 -7.26
CA TYR A 7 -42.14 -12.04 -6.33
C TYR A 7 -41.59 -13.44 -6.04
N ASN A 8 -40.32 -13.69 -6.37
CA ASN A 8 -39.62 -14.93 -6.09
C ASN A 8 -38.72 -14.74 -4.86
N PRO A 9 -39.10 -15.27 -3.68
CA PRO A 9 -38.33 -15.10 -2.45
C PRO A 9 -36.91 -15.64 -2.55
N ALA A 10 -36.68 -16.67 -3.37
CA ALA A 10 -35.37 -17.28 -3.57
C ALA A 10 -34.36 -16.35 -4.29
N LEU A 11 -34.85 -15.34 -5.01
CA LEU A 11 -34.03 -14.33 -5.70
C LEU A 11 -33.92 -13.02 -4.92
N SER A 12 -34.71 -12.86 -3.85
CA SER A 12 -34.77 -11.60 -3.09
C SER A 12 -33.55 -11.35 -2.19
N GLY A 13 -32.68 -12.35 -2.01
CA GLY A 13 -31.53 -12.26 -1.12
C GLY A 13 -31.86 -12.01 0.35
N ASN A 14 -33.14 -11.99 0.73
CA ASN A 14 -33.62 -11.71 2.08
C ASN A 14 -33.81 -13.04 2.83
N PRO A 15 -32.89 -13.47 3.72
CA PRO A 15 -33.13 -14.65 4.51
C PRO A 15 -34.10 -14.26 5.63
N GLN A 16 -35.38 -14.60 5.49
CA GLN A 16 -36.33 -14.60 6.61
C GLN A 16 -36.01 -15.76 7.57
N SER A 17 -34.83 -15.73 8.20
CA SER A 17 -34.51 -16.60 9.33
C SER A 17 -33.73 -15.80 10.36
N ALA A 18 -34.21 -15.79 11.61
CA ALA A 18 -33.57 -15.16 12.75
C ALA A 18 -32.17 -15.74 13.09
N THR A 19 -31.71 -16.75 12.34
CA THR A 19 -30.43 -17.44 12.50
C THR A 19 -29.58 -17.49 11.23
N ALA A 20 -30.02 -16.90 10.11
CA ALA A 20 -29.27 -16.92 8.86
C ALA A 20 -28.42 -15.65 8.71
N ARG A 21 -27.12 -15.85 8.44
CA ARG A 21 -26.14 -14.81 8.16
C ARG A 21 -26.70 -13.84 7.10
N ALA A 22 -26.85 -12.56 7.45
CA ALA A 22 -27.22 -11.54 6.48
C ALA A 22 -26.01 -11.30 5.56
N TYR A 23 -26.19 -11.53 4.27
CA TYR A 23 -25.18 -11.22 3.26
C TYR A 23 -25.56 -9.89 2.61
N PRO A 24 -24.86 -8.78 2.91
CA PRO A 24 -25.18 -7.48 2.33
C PRO A 24 -25.14 -7.48 0.79
N ASN A 25 -24.36 -8.39 0.20
CA ASN A 25 -24.25 -8.59 -1.25
C ASN A 25 -25.05 -9.79 -1.82
N GLY A 26 -26.06 -10.26 -1.08
CA GLY A 26 -26.85 -11.43 -1.46
C GLY A 26 -26.14 -12.77 -1.21
N ASN A 27 -26.84 -13.88 -1.41
CA ASN A 27 -26.36 -15.21 -1.01
C ASN A 27 -25.06 -15.61 -1.77
N PRO A 28 -23.91 -15.78 -1.08
CA PRO A 28 -22.64 -16.12 -1.70
C PRO A 28 -22.61 -17.54 -2.30
N ALA A 29 -23.61 -18.38 -2.03
CA ALA A 29 -23.77 -19.67 -2.70
C ALA A 29 -24.26 -19.54 -4.15
N LEU A 30 -24.65 -18.34 -4.61
CA LEU A 30 -25.19 -18.11 -5.94
C LEU A 30 -24.13 -17.53 -6.90
N GLY A 31 -24.06 -18.06 -8.12
CA GLY A 31 -22.96 -17.82 -9.07
C GLY A 31 -22.96 -16.49 -9.82
N TYR A 32 -23.79 -15.51 -9.44
CA TYR A 32 -23.83 -14.19 -10.10
C TYR A 32 -22.85 -13.17 -9.50
N ASN A 33 -22.30 -13.43 -8.31
CA ASN A 33 -21.26 -12.57 -7.72
C ASN A 33 -19.87 -12.99 -8.25
N PRO A 34 -19.02 -12.04 -8.72
CA PRO A 34 -17.62 -12.32 -9.06
C PRO A 34 -16.87 -13.03 -7.92
N ALA A 35 -15.84 -13.82 -8.27
CA ALA A 35 -14.89 -14.30 -7.28
C ALA A 35 -14.29 -13.10 -6.52
N GLY A 36 -14.17 -13.19 -5.19
CA GLY A 36 -13.79 -12.09 -4.31
C GLY A 36 -14.92 -11.13 -3.89
N ALA A 37 -16.04 -11.02 -4.62
CA ALA A 37 -17.16 -10.13 -4.26
C ALA A 37 -18.14 -10.76 -3.24
N ARG A 38 -18.05 -12.07 -3.04
CA ARG A 38 -18.99 -12.88 -2.25
C ARG A 38 -19.13 -12.44 -0.79
N ASN A 39 -18.10 -11.79 -0.25
CA ASN A 39 -18.08 -11.27 1.13
C ASN A 39 -17.76 -9.77 1.21
N THR A 40 -17.75 -9.06 0.07
CA THR A 40 -17.64 -7.60 0.09
C THR A 40 -18.89 -6.95 0.66
N ASP A 41 -18.76 -5.76 1.23
CA ASP A 41 -19.85 -4.98 1.83
C ASP A 41 -20.29 -3.86 0.87
N SER A 42 -20.39 -4.18 -0.43
CA SER A 42 -20.74 -3.21 -1.48
C SER A 42 -22.10 -2.51 -1.25
N ALA A 43 -22.98 -3.10 -0.43
CA ALA A 43 -24.22 -2.49 0.02
C ALA A 43 -24.29 -2.43 1.56
N VAL A 44 -23.86 -1.31 2.13
CA VAL A 44 -24.16 -0.95 3.52
C VAL A 44 -25.68 -0.85 3.70
N PRO A 45 -26.29 -1.45 4.76
CA PRO A 45 -27.72 -1.31 5.01
C PRO A 45 -28.14 0.16 5.10
N LEU A 46 -29.26 0.54 4.46
CA LEU A 46 -29.75 1.94 4.45
C LEU A 46 -30.17 2.45 5.84
N HIS A 47 -30.63 1.55 6.71
CA HIS A 47 -31.10 1.87 8.06
C HIS A 47 -30.57 0.83 9.08
N PRO A 48 -29.26 0.83 9.35
CA PRO A 48 -28.68 -0.15 10.27
C PRO A 48 -29.07 0.20 11.71
N THR A 49 -29.54 -0.79 12.47
CA THR A 49 -29.84 -0.64 13.91
C THR A 49 -28.61 -0.86 14.79
N GLU A 50 -27.54 -1.40 14.22
CA GLU A 50 -26.26 -1.68 14.87
C GLU A 50 -25.09 -1.34 13.93
N ALA A 51 -23.86 -1.39 14.44
CA ALA A 51 -22.68 -1.14 13.62
C ALA A 51 -22.56 -2.23 12.55
N VAL A 52 -22.23 -1.82 11.32
CA VAL A 52 -22.03 -2.74 10.21
C VAL A 52 -20.71 -3.50 10.42
N VAL A 53 -20.81 -4.82 10.34
CA VAL A 53 -19.71 -5.76 10.50
C VAL A 53 -19.44 -6.41 9.14
N HIS A 54 -18.22 -6.27 8.66
CA HIS A 54 -17.76 -6.84 7.40
C HIS A 54 -17.12 -8.21 7.65
N ASP A 55 -17.46 -9.20 6.83
CA ASP A 55 -16.69 -10.45 6.74
C ASP A 55 -15.50 -10.28 5.80
N TYR A 56 -14.29 -10.19 6.35
CA TYR A 56 -13.06 -10.03 5.55
C TYR A 56 -12.54 -11.33 4.92
N THR A 57 -13.23 -12.47 5.08
CA THR A 57 -12.88 -13.68 4.33
C THR A 57 -13.22 -13.46 2.85
N CYS A 58 -12.34 -13.81 1.91
CA CYS A 58 -12.63 -13.65 0.48
C CYS A 58 -12.10 -14.84 -0.34
N ASP A 59 -12.88 -15.27 -1.33
CA ASP A 59 -12.43 -16.24 -2.34
C ASP A 59 -11.59 -15.50 -3.40
N GLY A 60 -10.33 -15.25 -3.07
CA GLY A 60 -9.41 -14.41 -3.84
C GLY A 60 -9.43 -12.93 -3.41
N PRO A 61 -8.68 -12.06 -4.11
CA PRO A 61 -8.49 -10.68 -3.68
C PRO A 61 -9.79 -9.88 -3.78
N ALA A 62 -10.11 -9.12 -2.75
CA ALA A 62 -11.27 -8.24 -2.75
C ALA A 62 -11.25 -7.29 -3.97
N PRO A 63 -12.38 -7.18 -4.70
CA PRO A 63 -12.48 -6.30 -5.85
C PRO A 63 -12.26 -4.84 -5.46
N GLY A 64 -11.74 -4.10 -6.41
CA GLY A 64 -11.42 -2.69 -6.28
C GLY A 64 -10.66 -2.22 -7.51
N ASN A 65 -10.43 -0.92 -7.63
CA ASN A 65 -9.76 -0.39 -8.82
C ASN A 65 -8.89 0.83 -8.51
N LEU A 66 -7.73 0.89 -9.18
CA LEU A 66 -6.90 2.08 -9.26
C LEU A 66 -6.91 2.67 -10.68
N ALA A 67 -8.09 2.75 -11.32
CA ALA A 67 -8.24 3.26 -12.69
C ALA A 67 -8.30 4.80 -12.76
N PHE A 68 -7.17 5.43 -12.48
CA PHE A 68 -7.01 6.87 -12.59
C PHE A 68 -5.54 7.21 -12.79
N ARG A 69 -5.26 8.47 -13.10
CA ARG A 69 -3.89 8.96 -13.23
C ARG A 69 -3.45 9.59 -11.92
N TRP A 70 -2.32 9.14 -11.38
CA TRP A 70 -1.70 9.79 -10.25
C TRP A 70 -1.24 11.22 -10.61
N THR A 71 -1.36 12.13 -9.65
CA THR A 71 -0.88 13.52 -9.76
C THR A 71 0.60 13.52 -10.05
N TYR A 72 1.03 14.20 -11.11
CA TYR A 72 2.40 14.13 -11.63
C TYR A 72 3.15 15.46 -11.49
N GLY A 73 2.61 16.41 -10.73
CA GLY A 73 3.24 17.70 -10.48
C GLY A 73 3.26 18.62 -11.70
N SER A 74 4.22 19.54 -11.74
CA SER A 74 4.30 20.59 -12.76
C SER A 74 5.73 21.09 -12.94
N ASN A 75 6.04 21.56 -14.15
CA ASN A 75 7.33 22.17 -14.48
C ASN A 75 7.67 23.36 -13.56
N ILE A 76 6.65 24.11 -13.14
CA ILE A 76 6.78 25.18 -12.15
C ILE A 76 5.95 24.78 -10.94
N ALA A 77 6.60 24.25 -9.90
CA ALA A 77 5.94 23.74 -8.70
C ALA A 77 5.01 24.78 -8.05
N ALA A 78 5.42 26.06 -8.02
CA ALA A 78 4.63 27.16 -7.48
C ALA A 78 3.32 27.44 -8.26
N LYS A 79 3.18 26.94 -9.49
CA LYS A 79 1.97 27.05 -10.32
C LYS A 79 1.14 25.78 -10.34
N ASN A 80 1.57 24.71 -9.64
CA ASN A 80 0.82 23.47 -9.57
C ASN A 80 -0.53 23.71 -8.88
N ARG A 81 -1.59 23.11 -9.43
CA ARG A 81 -2.98 23.22 -8.93
C ARG A 81 -3.55 21.87 -8.51
N ASP A 82 -2.73 20.82 -8.50
CA ASP A 82 -3.15 19.51 -8.03
C ASP A 82 -3.47 19.57 -6.53
N PRO A 83 -4.34 18.69 -6.02
CA PRO A 83 -4.58 18.60 -4.58
C PRO A 83 -3.27 18.31 -3.82
N ARG A 84 -3.18 18.76 -2.57
CA ARG A 84 -2.01 18.48 -1.71
C ARG A 84 -1.87 16.99 -1.37
N VAL A 85 -3.01 16.32 -1.25
CA VAL A 85 -3.14 14.87 -1.07
C VAL A 85 -4.14 14.37 -2.10
N GLN A 86 -3.71 13.52 -3.02
CA GLN A 86 -4.63 12.78 -3.88
C GLN A 86 -5.10 11.55 -3.11
N VAL A 87 -6.41 11.35 -3.00
CA VAL A 87 -6.99 10.19 -2.33
C VAL A 87 -7.71 9.35 -3.35
N VAL A 88 -7.41 8.06 -3.39
CA VAL A 88 -8.22 7.09 -4.11
C VAL A 88 -8.69 5.99 -3.19
N GLN A 89 -9.99 5.76 -3.24
CA GLN A 89 -10.65 4.64 -2.61
C GLN A 89 -10.54 3.44 -3.56
N TYR A 90 -9.72 2.45 -3.23
CA TYR A 90 -9.60 1.21 -4.00
C TYR A 90 -10.89 0.40 -3.87
N ASN A 91 -11.38 0.23 -2.64
CA ASN A 91 -12.67 -0.37 -2.28
C ASN A 91 -13.22 0.24 -0.98
N GLU A 92 -14.28 -0.31 -0.39
CA GLU A 92 -14.97 0.22 0.79
C GLU A 92 -14.04 0.49 1.99
N ASP A 93 -13.00 -0.32 2.16
CA ASP A 93 -12.16 -0.37 3.36
C ASP A 93 -10.66 -0.19 3.06
N THR A 94 -10.30 0.19 1.85
CA THR A 94 -8.90 0.35 1.42
C THR A 94 -8.72 1.62 0.61
N TYR A 95 -7.84 2.50 1.07
CA TYR A 95 -7.54 3.78 0.45
C TYR A 95 -6.05 3.90 0.19
N VAL A 96 -5.72 4.47 -0.97
CA VAL A 96 -4.35 4.82 -1.35
C VAL A 96 -4.28 6.33 -1.48
N LEU A 97 -3.36 6.94 -0.75
CA LEU A 97 -3.16 8.38 -0.74
C LEU A 97 -1.78 8.69 -1.32
N ARG A 98 -1.68 9.75 -2.12
CA ARG A 98 -0.43 10.21 -2.70
C ARG A 98 -0.16 11.65 -2.30
N GLN A 99 1.05 11.91 -1.82
CA GLN A 99 1.53 13.26 -1.60
C GLN A 99 1.85 13.95 -2.93
N ASN A 100 1.45 15.22 -3.07
CA ASN A 100 1.70 16.00 -4.28
C ASN A 100 3.21 16.13 -4.60
N VAL A 101 3.59 15.80 -5.84
CA VAL A 101 4.99 15.83 -6.34
C VAL A 101 5.66 17.21 -6.20
N CYS A 102 4.89 18.29 -6.30
CA CYS A 102 5.38 19.66 -6.13
C CYS A 102 5.52 20.08 -4.65
N VAL A 103 5.01 19.28 -3.71
CA VAL A 103 5.27 19.44 -2.27
C VAL A 103 6.50 18.66 -1.88
N HIS A 104 6.60 17.40 -2.31
CA HIS A 104 7.80 16.58 -2.16
C HIS A 104 8.04 15.77 -3.43
N TRP A 105 9.26 15.84 -3.96
CA TRP A 105 9.62 15.29 -5.27
C TRP A 105 9.50 13.76 -5.35
N GLU A 106 9.65 13.04 -4.23
CA GLU A 106 9.39 11.58 -4.18
C GLU A 106 7.90 11.26 -4.33
N ALA A 107 7.01 12.18 -3.92
CA ALA A 107 5.56 12.01 -3.99
C ALA A 107 5.08 10.69 -3.33
N PRO A 108 5.45 10.45 -2.06
CA PRO A 108 5.22 9.17 -1.39
C PRO A 108 3.74 8.79 -1.31
N PHE A 109 3.51 7.49 -1.31
CA PHE A 109 2.22 6.86 -1.05
C PHE A 109 2.05 6.54 0.43
N THR A 110 0.83 6.65 0.92
CA THR A 110 0.43 6.17 2.24
C THR A 110 -0.87 5.38 2.09
N TYR A 111 -1.03 4.31 2.85
CA TYR A 111 -2.14 3.38 2.70
C TYR A 111 -3.02 3.37 3.94
N LEU A 112 -4.33 3.58 3.79
CA LEU A 112 -5.28 3.58 4.89
C LEU A 112 -6.23 2.39 4.75
N LEU A 113 -6.15 1.47 5.71
CA LEU A 113 -6.90 0.21 5.74
C LEU A 113 -7.87 0.22 6.93
N PHE A 114 -9.09 -0.26 6.73
CA PHE A 114 -10.10 -0.40 7.78
C PHE A 114 -10.40 -1.87 8.09
N GLY A 115 -10.70 -2.15 9.36
CA GLY A 115 -11.27 -3.40 9.84
C GLY A 115 -12.46 -3.15 10.79
N ASN A 116 -13.03 -4.21 11.37
CA ASN A 116 -14.21 -4.11 12.25
C ASN A 116 -13.93 -3.51 13.64
N LYS A 117 -12.70 -3.15 13.99
CA LYS A 117 -12.36 -2.61 15.32
C LYS A 117 -11.36 -1.46 15.26
N GLY A 118 -10.73 -1.21 14.13
CA GLY A 118 -9.77 -0.12 13.96
C GLY A 118 -9.36 0.10 12.52
N ALA A 119 -8.48 1.07 12.33
CA ALA A 119 -7.85 1.39 11.06
C ALA A 119 -6.33 1.37 11.19
N LEU A 120 -5.65 1.11 10.07
CA LEU A 120 -4.19 1.18 9.94
C LEU A 120 -3.83 2.20 8.87
N LEU A 121 -3.00 3.17 9.22
CA LEU A 121 -2.28 4.02 8.27
C LEU A 121 -0.85 3.49 8.16
N ILE A 122 -0.48 3.03 6.97
CA ILE A 122 0.88 2.62 6.62
C ILE A 122 1.57 3.81 5.96
N ASP A 123 2.70 4.19 6.55
CA ASP A 123 3.49 5.37 6.22
C ASP A 123 2.76 6.70 6.42
N SER A 124 3.50 7.79 6.37
CA SER A 124 3.03 9.15 6.69
C SER A 124 3.61 10.23 5.77
N GLY A 125 4.26 9.83 4.68
CA GLY A 125 4.85 10.74 3.69
C GLY A 125 6.03 11.58 4.19
N ALA A 126 6.50 12.46 3.32
CA ALA A 126 7.78 13.15 3.43
C ALA A 126 7.68 14.58 3.98
N THR A 127 6.49 15.04 4.39
CA THR A 127 6.30 16.44 4.82
C THR A 127 5.55 16.56 6.13
N ALA A 128 6.24 17.14 7.12
CA ALA A 128 5.70 17.41 8.44
C ALA A 128 4.63 18.53 8.45
N ASN A 129 4.82 19.58 7.64
CA ASN A 129 3.96 20.75 7.66
C ASN A 129 2.57 20.47 7.06
N ALA A 130 1.54 20.55 7.90
CA ALA A 130 0.14 20.33 7.51
C ALA A 130 -0.37 21.35 6.47
N ASP A 131 0.18 22.56 6.40
CA ASP A 131 -0.20 23.55 5.38
C ASP A 131 0.23 23.14 3.97
N HIS A 132 1.22 22.25 3.87
CA HIS A 132 1.75 21.74 2.61
C HIS A 132 1.29 20.31 2.33
N TYR A 133 1.16 19.48 3.36
CA TYR A 133 0.67 18.11 3.26
C TYR A 133 -0.28 17.82 4.44
N PRO A 134 -1.58 18.13 4.32
CA PRO A 134 -2.56 18.03 5.42
C PRO A 134 -3.03 16.58 5.67
N LEU A 135 -2.09 15.65 5.81
CA LEU A 135 -2.37 14.21 5.89
C LEU A 135 -3.35 13.86 7.02
N ARG A 136 -3.13 14.37 8.25
CA ARG A 136 -4.05 14.09 9.36
C ARG A 136 -5.47 14.55 9.04
N GLN A 137 -5.64 15.78 8.53
CA GLN A 137 -6.96 16.31 8.20
C GLN A 137 -7.65 15.43 7.15
N THR A 138 -6.91 14.99 6.13
CA THR A 138 -7.41 14.08 5.10
C THR A 138 -7.84 12.73 5.69
N VAL A 139 -6.99 12.12 6.53
CA VAL A 139 -7.29 10.83 7.19
C VAL A 139 -8.50 10.97 8.12
N ASP A 140 -8.58 12.02 8.94
CA ASP A 140 -9.71 12.26 9.83
C ASP A 140 -11.04 12.43 9.07
N ALA A 141 -11.01 13.07 7.90
CA ALA A 141 -12.18 13.19 7.04
C ALA A 141 -12.62 11.83 6.46
N ILE A 142 -11.68 10.96 6.07
CA ILE A 142 -11.98 9.61 5.59
C ILE A 142 -12.54 8.76 6.73
N VAL A 143 -11.87 8.73 7.89
CA VAL A 143 -12.32 7.97 9.07
C VAL A 143 -13.72 8.42 9.50
N THR A 144 -14.01 9.73 9.50
CA THR A 144 -15.33 10.25 9.85
C THR A 144 -16.42 9.73 8.92
N ARG A 145 -16.19 9.81 7.60
CA ARG A 145 -17.16 9.33 6.59
C ARG A 145 -17.35 7.83 6.67
N TRP A 146 -16.25 7.08 6.79
CA TRP A 146 -16.28 5.62 6.92
C TRP A 146 -17.03 5.20 8.19
N SER A 147 -16.76 5.85 9.32
CA SER A 147 -17.43 5.59 10.59
C SER A 147 -18.94 5.85 10.52
N GLN A 148 -19.35 6.94 9.85
CA GLN A 148 -20.76 7.24 9.61
C GLN A 148 -21.43 6.17 8.75
N ALA A 149 -20.80 5.77 7.64
CA ALA A 149 -21.30 4.72 6.77
C ALA A 149 -21.44 3.37 7.52
N ARG A 150 -20.50 3.05 8.40
CA ARG A 150 -20.49 1.80 9.16
C ARG A 150 -21.31 1.84 10.46
N GLY A 151 -21.99 2.94 10.79
CA GLY A 151 -22.72 3.07 12.05
C GLY A 151 -21.83 2.99 13.29
N ARG A 152 -20.55 3.38 13.16
CA ARG A 152 -19.54 3.33 14.23
C ARG A 152 -19.38 4.69 14.88
N LYS A 153 -19.22 4.69 16.20
CA LYS A 153 -18.99 5.91 16.99
C LYS A 153 -17.50 6.28 17.08
N HIS A 154 -16.65 5.27 17.18
CA HIS A 154 -15.21 5.41 17.35
C HIS A 154 -14.49 4.39 16.48
N VAL A 155 -13.41 4.82 15.83
CA VAL A 155 -12.50 3.98 15.04
C VAL A 155 -11.07 4.31 15.46
N PRO A 156 -10.46 3.51 16.33
CA PRO A 156 -9.05 3.64 16.69
C PRO A 156 -8.16 3.62 15.45
N LEU A 157 -7.11 4.43 15.43
CA LEU A 157 -6.13 4.48 14.34
C LEU A 157 -4.78 3.96 14.83
N THR A 158 -4.20 3.00 14.12
CA THR A 158 -2.78 2.66 14.26
C THR A 158 -2.00 3.32 13.12
N VAL A 159 -0.92 4.02 13.42
CA VAL A 159 0.02 4.54 12.41
C VAL A 159 1.31 3.73 12.51
N ALA A 160 1.62 3.01 11.44
CA ALA A 160 2.80 2.16 11.31
C ALA A 160 3.63 2.61 10.11
N LEU A 161 4.94 2.33 10.14
CA LEU A 161 5.85 2.70 9.06
C LEU A 161 6.44 1.42 8.46
N THR A 162 6.66 1.41 7.15
CA THR A 162 7.47 0.40 6.47
C THR A 162 8.94 0.49 6.90
N SER A 163 9.39 1.67 7.31
CA SER A 163 10.63 1.89 8.07
C SER A 163 10.57 3.17 8.91
N GLY A 164 11.10 3.12 10.13
CA GLY A 164 11.28 4.29 10.98
C GLY A 164 12.50 5.14 10.63
N GLU A 165 13.44 4.62 9.83
CA GLU A 165 14.61 5.34 9.31
C GLU A 165 14.29 6.15 8.05
N ASP A 166 13.25 5.76 7.31
CA ASP A 166 12.90 6.37 6.03
C ASP A 166 12.22 7.74 6.19
N ILE A 167 12.99 8.80 5.95
CA ILE A 167 12.49 10.17 5.99
C ILE A 167 11.55 10.52 4.83
N ALA A 168 11.54 9.75 3.75
CA ALA A 168 10.57 9.93 2.68
C ALA A 168 9.15 9.48 3.11
N GLN A 169 9.06 8.66 4.16
CA GLN A 169 7.82 8.01 4.57
C GLN A 169 7.35 8.39 5.99
N ASN A 170 8.19 9.00 6.83
CA ASN A 170 7.88 9.15 8.26
C ASN A 170 7.64 10.58 8.77
N GLN A 171 7.73 11.61 7.92
CA GLN A 171 7.75 13.01 8.38
C GLN A 171 6.37 13.53 8.75
N GLY A 172 5.30 13.05 8.09
CA GLY A 172 3.93 13.43 8.44
C GLY A 172 3.45 12.84 9.76
N LEU A 173 4.21 11.90 10.37
CA LEU A 173 3.88 11.27 11.65
C LEU A 173 3.60 12.29 12.76
N VAL A 174 4.32 13.42 12.75
CA VAL A 174 4.15 14.49 13.74
C VAL A 174 2.74 15.07 13.75
N GLN A 175 2.01 15.01 12.63
CA GLN A 175 0.64 15.53 12.55
C GLN A 175 -0.33 14.72 13.42
N PHE A 176 -0.02 13.44 13.69
CA PHE A 176 -0.83 12.53 14.50
C PHE A 176 -0.52 12.61 15.99
N ALA A 177 0.47 13.41 16.41
CA ALA A 177 0.74 13.66 17.82
C ALA A 177 -0.51 14.23 18.52
N GLY A 178 -0.92 13.58 19.62
CA GLY A 178 -2.10 14.00 20.39
C GLY A 178 -3.44 13.78 19.70
N ARG A 179 -3.49 13.08 18.56
CA ARG A 179 -4.76 12.64 17.97
C ARG A 179 -5.42 11.61 18.92
N PRO A 180 -6.68 11.81 19.34
CA PRO A 180 -7.39 10.85 20.20
C PRO A 180 -7.46 9.45 19.57
N ASP A 181 -7.57 8.41 20.40
CA ASP A 181 -7.73 7.01 19.99
C ASP A 181 -6.71 6.57 18.91
N THR A 182 -5.46 7.02 19.06
CA THR A 182 -4.40 6.78 18.06
C THR A 182 -3.18 6.13 18.71
N THR A 183 -2.75 5.02 18.12
CA THR A 183 -1.50 4.33 18.46
C THR A 183 -0.47 4.63 17.37
N ILE A 184 0.67 5.21 17.75
CA ILE A 184 1.82 5.33 16.85
C ILE A 184 2.79 4.21 17.20
N VAL A 185 3.13 3.36 16.22
CA VAL A 185 4.11 2.29 16.44
C VAL A 185 5.46 2.91 16.83
N PRO A 186 6.13 2.43 17.91
CA PRO A 186 7.41 2.97 18.33
C PRO A 186 8.48 2.80 17.24
N ARG A 187 9.21 3.88 16.91
CA ARG A 187 10.34 3.83 15.95
C ARG A 187 11.59 3.08 16.45
N PRO A 188 11.98 3.13 17.75
CA PRO A 188 13.15 2.38 18.19
C PRO A 188 12.99 0.88 17.93
N LEU A 189 13.93 0.30 17.17
CA LEU A 189 13.83 -1.07 16.63
C LEU A 189 13.42 -2.13 17.67
N ALA A 190 13.97 -2.09 18.89
CA ALA A 190 13.60 -3.03 19.94
C ALA A 190 12.12 -2.91 20.37
N ALA A 191 11.62 -1.68 20.51
CA ALA A 191 10.24 -1.41 20.88
C ALA A 191 9.28 -1.73 19.72
N MET A 192 9.67 -1.43 18.48
CA MET A 192 8.94 -1.81 17.27
C MET A 192 8.76 -3.33 17.18
N LYS A 193 9.83 -4.10 17.36
CA LYS A 193 9.79 -5.57 17.42
C LYS A 193 8.85 -6.06 18.51
N GLY A 194 8.90 -5.45 19.69
CA GLY A 194 7.99 -5.77 20.79
C GLY A 194 6.52 -5.54 20.42
N PHE A 195 6.22 -4.40 19.79
CA PHE A 195 4.86 -4.06 19.35
C PHE A 195 4.28 -5.09 18.38
N TYR A 196 5.07 -5.55 17.42
CA TYR A 196 4.64 -6.55 16.44
C TYR A 196 4.71 -8.01 16.93
N GLY A 197 5.16 -8.27 18.16
CA GLY A 197 5.35 -9.63 18.66
C GLY A 197 6.59 -10.35 18.08
N LEU A 198 7.56 -9.60 17.56
CA LEU A 198 8.75 -10.09 16.86
C LEU A 198 10.04 -10.09 17.70
N ALA A 199 9.97 -9.74 18.99
CA ALA A 199 11.15 -9.58 19.85
C ALA A 199 12.06 -10.83 19.91
N GLY A 200 11.47 -12.03 19.88
CA GLY A 200 12.21 -13.30 19.96
C GLY A 200 12.41 -14.03 18.63
N SER A 201 11.89 -13.49 17.53
CA SER A 201 11.84 -14.21 16.24
C SER A 201 12.31 -13.37 15.05
N TRP A 202 12.68 -12.10 15.25
CA TRP A 202 13.20 -11.25 14.18
C TRP A 202 14.52 -11.79 13.57
N PRO A 203 14.70 -11.77 12.23
CA PRO A 203 13.76 -11.33 11.20
C PRO A 203 12.89 -12.46 10.60
N SER A 204 12.96 -13.68 11.14
CA SER A 204 12.31 -14.86 10.55
C SER A 204 10.84 -15.04 10.92
N GLY A 205 10.40 -14.45 12.03
CA GLY A 205 9.00 -14.50 12.48
C GLY A 205 8.08 -13.60 11.67
N ILE A 206 6.78 -13.83 11.83
CA ILE A 206 5.72 -12.99 11.27
C ILE A 206 4.98 -12.32 12.44
N GLY A 207 4.87 -11.00 12.38
CA GLY A 207 4.08 -10.20 13.33
C GLY A 207 2.67 -9.97 12.80
N ALA A 208 1.83 -9.26 13.56
CA ALA A 208 0.48 -8.95 13.13
C ALA A 208 -0.06 -7.64 13.71
N ILE A 209 -1.00 -7.03 13.00
CA ILE A 209 -1.89 -5.96 13.48
C ILE A 209 -3.33 -6.40 13.20
N ASP A 210 -4.12 -6.66 14.23
CA ASP A 210 -5.53 -7.02 14.09
C ASP A 210 -6.41 -5.76 14.06
N LEU A 211 -7.09 -5.53 12.93
CA LEU A 211 -8.01 -4.40 12.75
C LEU A 211 -9.45 -4.77 13.10
N GLY A 212 -9.69 -5.92 13.72
CA GLY A 212 -10.99 -6.52 13.93
C GLY A 212 -11.37 -7.36 12.73
N ASP A 213 -10.92 -8.61 12.72
CA ASP A 213 -11.22 -9.63 11.71
C ASP A 213 -10.49 -9.45 10.35
N ARG A 214 -9.86 -8.28 10.13
CA ARG A 214 -8.84 -8.06 9.08
C ARG A 214 -7.47 -8.00 9.74
N VAL A 215 -6.75 -9.11 9.74
CA VAL A 215 -5.42 -9.22 10.36
C VAL A 215 -4.35 -8.93 9.31
N ILE A 216 -3.60 -7.84 9.51
CA ILE A 216 -2.48 -7.46 8.66
C ILE A 216 -1.24 -8.18 9.17
N GLU A 217 -0.65 -9.04 8.34
CA GLU A 217 0.60 -9.74 8.68
C GLU A 217 1.79 -8.80 8.46
N VAL A 218 2.78 -8.84 9.36
CA VAL A 218 3.98 -7.98 9.33
C VAL A 218 5.21 -8.85 9.11
N ILE A 219 5.83 -8.72 7.94
CA ILE A 219 7.01 -9.49 7.52
C ILE A 219 8.26 -8.64 7.70
N PRO A 220 9.25 -9.05 8.51
CA PRO A 220 10.54 -8.36 8.60
C PRO A 220 11.31 -8.41 7.28
N THR A 221 11.63 -7.24 6.76
CA THR A 221 12.36 -7.05 5.51
C THR A 221 13.52 -6.06 5.65
N PRO A 222 14.46 -6.28 6.60
CA PRO A 222 15.65 -5.43 6.71
C PRO A 222 16.50 -5.50 5.44
N GLY A 223 17.17 -4.41 5.08
CA GLY A 223 18.09 -4.38 3.94
C GLY A 223 18.24 -3.00 3.33
N ALA A 224 17.14 -2.44 2.80
CA ALA A 224 17.08 -1.02 2.43
C ALA A 224 17.20 -0.15 3.69
N HIS A 225 16.47 -0.51 4.74
CA HIS A 225 16.57 0.03 6.09
C HIS A 225 16.70 -1.10 7.10
N LYS A 226 17.35 -0.88 8.24
CA LYS A 226 17.61 -1.96 9.22
C LYS A 226 16.35 -2.40 9.98
N ASP A 227 15.34 -1.53 9.99
CA ASP A 227 14.04 -1.72 10.62
C ASP A 227 12.91 -1.96 9.62
N GLY A 228 13.27 -2.25 8.35
CA GLY A 228 12.32 -2.47 7.27
C GLY A 228 11.32 -3.60 7.57
N VAL A 229 10.05 -3.34 7.27
CA VAL A 229 8.94 -4.30 7.32
C VAL A 229 8.06 -4.17 6.09
N THR A 230 7.51 -5.30 5.64
CA THR A 230 6.45 -5.38 4.64
C THR A 230 5.15 -5.76 5.32
N PHE A 231 4.04 -5.10 4.95
CA PHE A 231 2.71 -5.45 5.43
C PHE A 231 1.97 -6.27 4.38
N TYR A 232 1.40 -7.40 4.76
CA TYR A 232 0.51 -8.18 3.91
C TYR A 232 -0.93 -8.02 4.38
N ASP A 233 -1.79 -7.58 3.46
CA ASP A 233 -3.24 -7.51 3.67
C ASP A 233 -3.94 -8.69 2.98
N PRO A 234 -4.48 -9.65 3.75
CA PRO A 234 -5.15 -10.83 3.18
C PRO A 234 -6.53 -10.52 2.58
N TYR A 235 -7.08 -9.32 2.82
CA TYR A 235 -8.36 -8.94 2.21
C TYR A 235 -8.20 -8.59 0.73
N CYS A 236 -7.16 -7.81 0.38
CA CYS A 236 -6.89 -7.39 -1.01
C CYS A 236 -5.77 -8.19 -1.69
N ASP A 237 -5.09 -9.09 -0.95
CA ASP A 237 -3.85 -9.76 -1.34
C ASP A 237 -2.72 -8.78 -1.72
N PHE A 238 -2.57 -7.70 -0.95
CA PHE A 238 -1.56 -6.67 -1.20
C PHE A 238 -0.35 -6.81 -0.31
N LEU A 239 0.84 -6.58 -0.88
CA LEU A 239 2.08 -6.38 -0.15
C LEU A 239 2.46 -4.90 -0.17
N PHE A 240 2.46 -4.24 0.98
CA PHE A 240 2.97 -2.87 1.16
C PHE A 240 4.43 -2.94 1.56
N THR A 241 5.33 -2.63 0.64
CA THR A 241 6.77 -2.92 0.74
C THR A 241 7.64 -1.69 1.01
N GLY A 242 7.05 -0.50 1.03
CA GLY A 242 7.79 0.75 1.22
C GLY A 242 8.94 0.85 0.22
N ASP A 243 10.13 1.14 0.74
CA ASP A 243 11.34 1.31 -0.07
C ASP A 243 12.18 0.01 -0.23
N LEU A 244 11.66 -1.15 0.20
CA LEU A 244 12.29 -2.45 -0.08
C LEU A 244 12.23 -2.80 -1.56
N LEU A 245 11.04 -2.67 -2.16
CA LEU A 245 10.77 -2.97 -3.56
C LEU A 245 9.66 -2.05 -4.05
N PHE A 246 9.98 -1.18 -5.00
CA PHE A 246 9.04 -0.20 -5.55
C PHE A 246 9.50 0.19 -6.96
N PRO A 247 8.66 0.84 -7.77
CA PRO A 247 9.05 1.25 -9.11
C PRO A 247 9.96 2.49 -9.05
N GLY A 248 11.20 2.31 -8.58
CA GLY A 248 12.18 3.39 -8.47
C GLY A 248 13.60 2.94 -8.14
N LYS A 249 14.39 3.86 -7.58
CA LYS A 249 15.79 3.65 -7.23
C LYS A 249 15.89 3.15 -5.78
N ILE A 250 16.19 1.88 -5.63
CA ILE A 250 16.29 1.20 -4.33
C ILE A 250 17.73 1.36 -3.82
N ASN A 251 17.87 2.07 -2.70
CA ASN A 251 19.15 2.20 -1.99
C ASN A 251 19.30 1.04 -1.01
N ILE A 252 20.36 0.25 -1.17
CA ILE A 252 20.64 -0.90 -0.34
C ILE A 252 21.62 -0.48 0.76
N SER A 253 21.16 -0.50 2.02
CA SER A 253 22.01 -0.20 3.18
C SER A 253 22.81 -1.41 3.64
N ASN A 254 22.22 -2.61 3.58
CA ASN A 254 22.88 -3.87 3.87
C ASN A 254 22.43 -4.92 2.85
N ASP A 255 23.34 -5.31 1.95
CA ASP A 255 23.03 -6.24 0.85
C ASP A 255 22.80 -7.68 1.30
N GLY A 256 23.45 -8.12 2.38
CA GLY A 256 23.22 -9.42 3.02
C GLY A 256 21.78 -9.55 3.51
N ASP A 257 21.33 -8.57 4.29
CA ASP A 257 19.96 -8.50 4.80
C ASP A 257 18.96 -8.29 3.66
N PHE A 258 19.27 -7.43 2.68
CA PHE A 258 18.40 -7.16 1.53
C PHE A 258 18.12 -8.43 0.72
N VAL A 259 19.15 -9.20 0.38
CA VAL A 259 18.99 -10.50 -0.31
C VAL A 259 18.18 -11.47 0.55
N ALA A 260 18.52 -11.62 1.83
CA ALA A 260 17.81 -12.54 2.72
C ALA A 260 16.34 -12.15 2.92
N SER A 261 16.02 -10.85 2.86
CA SER A 261 14.66 -10.33 2.95
C SER A 261 13.85 -10.57 1.69
N LEU A 262 14.44 -10.38 0.50
CA LEU A 262 13.77 -10.70 -0.75
C LEU A 262 13.53 -12.21 -0.90
N GLU A 263 14.47 -13.07 -0.49
CA GLU A 263 14.29 -14.52 -0.50
C GLU A 263 13.17 -14.99 0.45
N ARG A 264 13.08 -14.38 1.64
CA ARG A 264 11.98 -14.65 2.58
C ARG A 264 10.65 -14.14 2.05
N LEU A 265 10.62 -12.96 1.43
CA LEU A 265 9.42 -12.41 0.81
C LEU A 265 8.97 -13.27 -0.39
N GLN A 266 9.91 -13.79 -1.18
CA GLN A 266 9.65 -14.75 -2.26
C GLN A 266 9.00 -16.03 -1.73
N ALA A 267 9.59 -16.65 -0.69
CA ALA A 267 9.03 -17.84 -0.07
C ALA A 267 7.64 -17.58 0.53
N TYR A 268 7.44 -16.40 1.14
CA TYR A 268 6.15 -15.98 1.67
C TYR A 268 5.10 -15.82 0.56
N ALA A 269 5.44 -15.09 -0.51
CA ALA A 269 4.56 -14.87 -1.67
C ALA A 269 4.25 -16.16 -2.44
N ALA A 270 5.10 -17.19 -2.38
CA ALA A 270 4.80 -18.51 -2.92
C ALA A 270 3.79 -19.30 -2.07
N SER A 271 3.63 -18.95 -0.79
CA SER A 271 2.75 -19.63 0.17
C SER A 271 1.37 -18.98 0.35
N LYS A 272 1.18 -17.80 -0.24
CA LYS A 272 -0.01 -16.94 -0.07
C LYS A 272 -0.42 -16.35 -1.41
N PRO A 273 -1.71 -16.08 -1.64
CA PRO A 273 -2.10 -15.27 -2.79
C PRO A 273 -1.54 -13.85 -2.65
N VAL A 274 -0.93 -13.34 -3.72
CA VAL A 274 -0.50 -11.96 -3.84
C VAL A 274 -1.03 -11.43 -5.16
N LYS A 275 -1.81 -10.36 -5.09
CA LYS A 275 -2.33 -9.66 -6.26
C LYS A 275 -1.37 -8.56 -6.70
N TRP A 276 -1.01 -7.66 -5.79
CA TRP A 276 -0.15 -6.51 -6.09
C TRP A 276 0.89 -6.27 -5.00
N ILE A 277 2.06 -5.82 -5.43
CA ILE A 277 3.07 -5.19 -4.59
C ILE A 277 2.94 -3.68 -4.76
N LEU A 278 2.82 -2.97 -3.65
CA LEU A 278 2.63 -1.52 -3.59
C LEU A 278 3.79 -0.91 -2.78
N GLY A 279 4.59 -0.08 -3.42
CA GLY A 279 5.82 0.49 -2.87
C GLY A 279 5.63 1.87 -2.23
N GLY A 280 6.74 2.50 -1.82
CA GLY A 280 6.73 3.81 -1.18
C GLY A 280 6.49 4.99 -2.13
N HIS A 281 6.98 4.93 -3.37
CA HIS A 281 6.86 5.99 -4.38
C HIS A 281 7.13 5.46 -5.79
N ILE A 282 7.03 6.34 -6.79
CA ILE A 282 7.37 6.03 -8.19
C ILE A 282 8.46 6.99 -8.68
N GLU A 283 9.55 6.42 -9.17
CA GLU A 283 10.63 7.15 -9.84
C GLU A 283 10.92 6.62 -11.24
N MET A 284 10.52 5.39 -11.54
CA MET A 284 10.62 4.84 -12.89
C MET A 284 9.62 5.51 -13.83
N MET A 285 10.03 5.62 -15.09
CA MET A 285 9.15 6.00 -16.18
C MET A 285 8.43 4.77 -16.73
N PHE A 286 7.35 4.96 -17.49
CA PHE A 286 6.71 3.88 -18.25
C PHE A 286 7.68 3.22 -19.25
N VAL A 287 8.73 3.94 -19.66
CA VAL A 287 9.81 3.40 -20.50
C VAL A 287 10.74 2.54 -19.65
N PRO A 288 10.89 1.23 -19.94
CA PRO A 288 11.71 0.31 -19.16
C PRO A 288 13.14 0.81 -18.92
N GLY A 289 13.61 0.72 -17.68
CA GLY A 289 14.97 1.09 -17.27
C GLY A 289 15.26 2.60 -17.27
N LYS A 290 14.27 3.45 -17.57
CA LYS A 290 14.38 4.91 -17.47
C LYS A 290 13.68 5.37 -16.19
N TYR A 291 14.27 6.35 -15.53
CA TYR A 291 13.75 6.93 -14.30
C TYR A 291 13.99 8.44 -14.27
N TYR A 292 13.22 9.14 -13.45
CA TYR A 292 13.37 10.57 -13.26
C TYR A 292 14.65 10.89 -12.49
N ALA A 293 15.27 12.00 -12.85
CA ALA A 293 16.32 12.59 -12.03
C ALA A 293 15.78 12.92 -10.64
N ARG A 294 16.66 12.81 -9.63
CA ARG A 294 16.36 13.25 -8.27
C ARG A 294 15.87 14.70 -8.28
N PHE A 295 14.92 15.03 -7.41
CA PHE A 295 14.29 16.35 -7.30
C PHE A 295 13.39 16.76 -8.48
N ALA A 296 13.10 15.89 -9.44
CA ALA A 296 12.12 16.18 -10.47
C ALA A 296 10.71 16.40 -9.85
N THR A 297 10.15 17.59 -10.05
CA THR A 297 8.80 17.96 -9.58
C THR A 297 7.72 17.81 -10.65
N TYR A 298 8.09 17.31 -11.83
CA TYR A 298 7.20 17.03 -12.96
C TYR A 298 7.50 15.65 -13.54
N LYS A 299 6.56 14.72 -13.34
CA LYS A 299 6.72 13.29 -13.63
C LYS A 299 5.54 12.72 -14.44
N PRO A 300 5.19 13.26 -15.62
CA PRO A 300 3.96 12.90 -16.34
C PRO A 300 3.92 11.46 -16.89
N TYR A 301 5.08 10.82 -16.98
CA TYR A 301 5.34 9.54 -17.62
C TYR A 301 5.76 8.45 -16.61
N GLU A 302 5.30 8.54 -15.36
CA GLU A 302 5.56 7.52 -14.34
C GLU A 302 5.09 6.12 -14.74
N ARG A 303 5.74 5.12 -14.17
CA ARG A 303 5.29 3.72 -14.19
C ARG A 303 4.05 3.54 -13.31
N LEU A 304 3.39 2.38 -13.41
CA LEU A 304 2.28 2.03 -12.52
C LEU A 304 2.77 1.83 -11.09
N LEU A 305 1.89 2.08 -10.11
CA LEU A 305 2.17 1.77 -8.71
C LEU A 305 2.11 0.26 -8.48
N GLU A 306 1.13 -0.39 -9.10
CA GLU A 306 0.89 -1.81 -9.00
C GLU A 306 1.99 -2.60 -9.71
N MET A 307 2.74 -3.39 -8.93
CA MET A 307 3.74 -4.32 -9.45
C MET A 307 3.26 -5.76 -9.26
N GLU A 308 3.47 -6.58 -10.30
CA GLU A 308 3.14 -8.01 -10.29
C GLU A 308 4.03 -8.78 -9.30
N PRO A 309 3.53 -9.88 -8.69
CA PRO A 309 4.30 -10.70 -7.75
C PRO A 309 5.60 -11.27 -8.33
N SER A 310 5.63 -11.55 -9.64
CA SER A 310 6.82 -12.06 -10.35
C SER A 310 8.02 -11.11 -10.28
N LEU A 311 7.80 -9.83 -9.97
CA LEU A 311 8.89 -8.88 -9.78
C LEU A 311 9.76 -9.23 -8.56
N ILE A 312 9.23 -9.97 -7.58
CA ILE A 312 10.03 -10.47 -6.44
C ILE A 312 11.11 -11.43 -6.93
N ASP A 313 10.80 -12.32 -7.89
CA ASP A 313 11.76 -13.28 -8.45
C ASP A 313 12.90 -12.56 -9.18
N GLU A 314 12.55 -11.51 -9.93
CA GLU A 314 13.52 -10.64 -10.59
C GLU A 314 14.39 -9.90 -9.56
N ALA A 315 13.78 -9.32 -8.52
CA ALA A 315 14.49 -8.63 -7.46
C ALA A 315 15.47 -9.56 -6.73
N VAL A 316 15.10 -10.80 -6.39
CA VAL A 316 16.00 -11.79 -5.76
C VAL A 316 17.21 -12.07 -6.65
N THR A 317 16.96 -12.29 -7.94
CA THR A 317 18.03 -12.56 -8.93
C THR A 317 19.07 -11.46 -8.94
N TYR A 318 18.62 -10.21 -9.09
CA TYR A 318 19.53 -9.07 -9.24
C TYR A 318 20.09 -8.56 -7.92
N ALA A 319 19.40 -8.76 -6.80
CA ALA A 319 19.95 -8.51 -5.47
C ALA A 319 21.17 -9.42 -5.20
N ARG A 320 21.08 -10.71 -5.58
CA ARG A 320 22.23 -11.63 -5.51
C ARG A 320 23.38 -11.19 -6.42
N GLU A 321 23.06 -10.63 -7.59
CA GLU A 321 24.08 -10.14 -8.53
C GLU A 321 24.86 -8.95 -7.97
N VAL A 322 24.20 -7.97 -7.34
CA VAL A 322 24.86 -6.78 -6.79
C VAL A 322 25.51 -7.02 -5.42
N LYS A 323 25.17 -8.11 -4.72
CA LYS A 323 25.72 -8.43 -3.40
C LYS A 323 27.26 -8.48 -3.40
N GLY A 324 27.88 -7.77 -2.46
CA GLY A 324 29.32 -7.65 -2.30
C GLY A 324 29.99 -6.74 -3.34
N LYS A 325 29.22 -5.95 -4.11
CA LYS A 325 29.72 -5.08 -5.16
C LYS A 325 29.20 -3.66 -4.99
N ASP A 326 30.10 -2.69 -4.99
CA ASP A 326 29.76 -1.27 -5.06
C ASP A 326 29.35 -0.93 -6.50
N MET A 327 28.05 -0.98 -6.78
CA MET A 327 27.53 -0.76 -8.13
C MET A 327 26.08 -0.31 -8.17
N MET A 328 25.73 0.26 -9.32
CA MET A 328 24.34 0.52 -9.72
C MET A 328 23.94 -0.48 -10.81
N LEU A 329 22.77 -1.10 -10.68
CA LEU A 329 22.21 -2.06 -11.65
C LEU A 329 20.81 -1.62 -12.07
N ILE A 330 20.61 -1.37 -13.36
CA ILE A 330 19.32 -0.97 -13.93
C ILE A 330 18.50 -2.23 -14.26
N ARG A 331 17.21 -2.24 -13.93
CA ARG A 331 16.20 -3.20 -14.40
C ARG A 331 14.99 -2.45 -15.00
N PRO A 332 14.10 -3.12 -15.74
CA PRO A 332 12.91 -2.50 -16.32
C PRO A 332 12.07 -1.68 -15.34
N ASP A 333 11.83 -2.23 -14.15
CA ASP A 333 10.89 -1.72 -13.14
C ASP A 333 11.56 -1.12 -11.91
N PHE A 334 12.87 -1.30 -11.72
CA PHE A 334 13.60 -0.74 -10.57
C PHE A 334 15.08 -0.56 -10.90
N VAL A 335 15.81 0.13 -10.03
CA VAL A 335 17.27 0.27 -10.10
C VAL A 335 17.85 0.00 -8.73
N LEU A 336 18.85 -0.89 -8.64
CA LEU A 336 19.54 -1.18 -7.38
C LEU A 336 20.78 -0.30 -7.26
N PHE A 337 20.95 0.33 -6.11
CA PHE A 337 22.16 1.07 -5.71
C PHE A 337 22.75 0.36 -4.49
N ASN A 338 23.83 -0.40 -4.70
CA ASN A 338 24.56 -1.07 -3.61
C ASN A 338 25.92 -0.40 -3.40
N GLY A 339 26.22 0.06 -2.19
CA GLY A 339 27.51 0.67 -1.86
C GLY A 339 27.86 1.97 -2.63
N VAL A 340 26.90 2.55 -3.35
CA VAL A 340 27.12 3.72 -4.21
C VAL A 340 26.18 4.88 -3.87
N SER A 341 26.53 6.08 -4.31
CA SER A 341 25.70 7.26 -4.15
C SER A 341 24.34 7.09 -4.86
N PRO A 342 23.22 7.63 -4.32
CA PRO A 342 21.93 7.71 -5.02
C PRO A 342 21.98 8.49 -6.35
N ASP A 343 23.06 9.23 -6.60
CA ASP A 343 23.30 9.98 -7.83
C ASP A 343 24.32 9.29 -8.77
N GLN A 344 24.72 8.05 -8.46
CA GLN A 344 25.60 7.22 -9.30
C GLN A 344 25.01 7.09 -10.71
N ARG A 345 25.91 7.02 -11.71
CA ARG A 345 25.55 6.79 -13.11
C ARG A 345 26.25 5.55 -13.63
N THR A 346 25.66 4.89 -14.61
CA THR A 346 26.27 3.78 -15.32
C THR A 346 26.05 3.94 -16.82
N GLN A 347 27.01 3.45 -17.61
CA GLN A 347 26.87 3.28 -19.06
C GLN A 347 26.41 1.86 -19.42
N VAL A 348 26.34 0.97 -18.43
CA VAL A 348 25.88 -0.42 -18.62
C VAL A 348 24.37 -0.41 -18.72
N TRP A 349 23.85 -0.90 -19.84
CA TRP A 349 22.42 -1.02 -20.08
C TRP A 349 21.97 -2.48 -19.90
N PRO A 350 20.76 -2.75 -19.39
CA PRO A 350 20.35 -4.11 -19.08
C PRO A 350 20.15 -4.93 -20.34
N GLU A 351 20.62 -6.18 -20.31
CA GLU A 351 20.39 -7.13 -21.39
C GLU A 351 18.89 -7.37 -21.62
N GLY A 352 18.48 -7.44 -22.89
CA GLY A 352 17.09 -7.69 -23.28
C GLY A 352 16.14 -6.50 -23.11
N VAL A 353 16.60 -5.37 -22.55
CA VAL A 353 15.77 -4.17 -22.34
C VAL A 353 16.02 -3.17 -23.48
N PRO A 354 14.99 -2.76 -24.25
CA PRO A 354 15.17 -1.74 -25.28
C PRO A 354 15.67 -0.41 -24.72
N ASN A 355 16.76 0.12 -25.28
CA ASN A 355 17.27 1.45 -24.92
C ASN A 355 16.52 2.55 -25.68
N ILE A 356 15.28 2.81 -25.25
CA ILE A 356 14.40 3.80 -25.89
C ILE A 356 14.68 5.19 -25.30
N ASN A 357 14.75 6.22 -26.15
CA ASN A 357 14.76 7.60 -25.72
C ASN A 357 13.39 7.95 -25.12
N ALA A 358 13.34 8.18 -23.81
CA ALA A 358 12.11 8.60 -23.15
C ALA A 358 11.67 9.99 -23.65
N PRO A 359 10.35 10.25 -23.73
CA PRO A 359 9.87 11.59 -24.00
C PRO A 359 10.46 12.55 -22.98
N ARG A 360 11.07 13.64 -23.44
CA ARG A 360 11.54 14.69 -22.55
C ARG A 360 10.32 15.48 -22.11
N PRO A 361 10.05 15.61 -20.80
CA PRO A 361 8.93 16.43 -20.34
C PRO A 361 9.17 17.95 -20.49
N PHE A 362 10.17 18.35 -21.29
CA PHE A 362 10.56 19.72 -21.60
C PHE A 362 11.27 19.81 -22.95
#